data_AF-A0A7K0ZCX4-F1
#
_entry.id   AF-A0A7K0ZCX4-F1
#
_cell.length_a   1.000
_cell.length_b   1.000
_cell.length_c   1.000
_cell.angle_alpha   90.00
_cell.angle_beta   90.00
_cell.angle_gamma   90.00
#
_symmetry.space_group_name_H-M   'P 1'
#
loop_
_entity.id
_entity.type
_entity.pdbx_description
1 polymer ?
#
loop_
_entity_poly.entity_id
_entity_poly.type
_entity_poly.pdbx_seq_one_letter_code
_entity_poly.pdbx_strand_id
1 'polypeptide(L)'
;MTEIPEHLLNRSKARRAEASGAAPSDNAPAQTESAPATPAPAKAAAPVVAKPVAQDPAYVVAAKSRRKIPFWAMTALATLPVWAMLYLIALKPAEKVVAGPLSIGTTVYSSCAGCHGAEGAGGAGRVLYQGEVMKTFPRIEDMLNFVYNGSQKYVAAGIKQYGDPNREGGAHVPLSYNGNPMPMQGEKAGG
;
A
#
# COMPACT_ATOMS: atom_id res chain seq x y z
N MET A 1 22.35 29.03 15.91
CA MET A 1 21.19 29.87 16.22
C MET A 1 20.70 30.46 14.90
N THR A 2 19.59 30.00 14.35
CA THR A 2 19.02 30.53 13.10
C THR A 2 17.73 31.25 13.44
N GLU A 3 17.78 32.57 13.47
CA GLU A 3 16.63 33.43 13.78
C GLU A 3 15.59 33.33 12.66
N ILE A 4 14.34 33.06 13.02
CA ILE A 4 13.23 33.01 12.09
C ILE A 4 12.91 34.46 11.67
N PRO A 5 12.89 34.77 10.36
CA PRO A 5 12.61 36.12 9.89
C PRO A 5 11.23 36.62 10.32
N GLU A 6 11.18 37.75 11.03
CA GLU A 6 9.97 38.38 11.61
C GLU A 6 8.80 38.54 10.62
N HIS A 7 9.09 38.78 9.34
CA HIS A 7 8.05 38.93 8.32
C HIS A 7 7.22 37.65 8.11
N LEU A 8 7.77 36.46 8.36
CA LEU A 8 7.05 35.19 8.26
C LEU A 8 6.06 35.02 9.43
N LEU A 9 6.46 35.48 10.62
CA LEU A 9 5.60 35.49 11.80
C LEU A 9 4.41 36.43 11.58
N ASN A 10 4.65 37.64 11.07
CA ASN A 10 3.58 38.60 10.81
C ASN A 10 2.61 38.13 9.70
N ARG A 11 3.13 37.48 8.65
CA ARG A 11 2.30 36.88 7.60
C ARG A 11 1.44 35.72 8.14
N SER A 12 1.97 34.90 9.05
CA SER A 12 1.21 33.81 9.67
C SER A 12 0.10 34.32 10.60
N LYS A 13 0.37 35.39 11.37
CA LYS A 13 -0.62 36.05 12.23
C LYS A 13 -1.77 36.66 11.41
N ALA A 14 -1.46 37.34 10.31
CA ALA A 14 -2.48 37.91 9.41
C ALA A 14 -3.38 36.81 8.80
N ARG A 15 -2.78 35.72 8.32
CA ARG A 15 -3.53 34.57 7.76
C ARG A 15 -4.39 33.88 8.81
N ARG A 16 -3.95 33.85 10.08
CA ARG A 16 -4.72 33.28 11.18
C ARG A 16 -5.91 34.17 11.55
N ALA A 17 -5.73 35.48 11.54
CA ALA A 17 -6.80 36.45 11.80
C ALA A 17 -7.90 36.36 10.72
N GLU A 18 -7.54 36.29 9.44
CA GLU A 18 -8.50 36.07 8.35
C GLU A 18 -9.23 34.74 8.46
N ALA A 19 -8.54 33.66 8.86
CA ALA A 19 -9.13 32.33 8.98
C ALA A 19 -10.07 32.17 10.19
N SER A 20 -9.92 33.00 11.24
CA SER A 20 -10.70 32.88 12.47
C SER A 20 -12.01 33.67 12.50
N GLY A 21 -12.28 34.54 11.52
CA GLY A 21 -13.55 35.30 11.46
C GLY A 21 -13.90 36.07 12.74
N ALA A 22 -12.90 36.46 13.53
CA ALA A 22 -13.09 37.07 14.84
C ALA A 22 -13.11 38.60 14.70
N ALA A 23 -14.29 39.20 14.91
CA ALA A 23 -14.40 40.62 15.18
C ALA A 23 -13.70 40.94 16.52
N PRO A 24 -12.93 42.04 16.62
CA PRO A 24 -12.31 42.41 17.88
C PRO A 24 -13.38 42.95 18.83
N SER A 25 -13.47 42.37 20.02
CA SER A 25 -14.17 42.95 21.15
C SER A 25 -13.14 43.67 22.02
N ASP A 26 -13.34 44.97 22.24
CA ASP A 26 -12.66 45.73 23.30
C ASP A 26 -13.68 46.61 24.04
N ASN A 27 -13.44 46.74 25.35
CA ASN A 27 -14.33 47.28 26.38
C ASN A 27 -14.53 48.82 26.36
N ALA A 28 -15.71 49.22 26.89
CA ALA A 28 -16.39 50.54 27.07
C ALA A 28 -15.62 51.63 27.89
N PRO A 29 -16.13 52.89 28.19
CA PRO A 29 -17.51 53.45 28.22
C PRO A 29 -17.65 54.91 27.64
N ALA A 30 -18.75 55.70 27.61
CA ALA A 30 -20.04 55.76 28.32
C ALA A 30 -21.13 56.55 27.53
N GLN A 31 -22.40 56.28 27.87
CA GLN A 31 -23.62 57.13 27.92
C GLN A 31 -24.22 57.84 26.69
N THR A 32 -25.44 57.41 26.31
CA THR A 32 -26.68 58.18 26.60
C THR A 32 -27.91 57.25 26.65
N GLU A 33 -28.76 57.52 27.62
CA GLU A 33 -30.06 56.90 27.94
C GLU A 33 -31.03 56.82 26.76
N SER A 34 -31.75 55.70 26.69
CA SER A 34 -33.19 55.71 26.42
C SER A 34 -33.82 54.52 27.14
N ALA A 35 -34.74 54.83 28.05
CA ALA A 35 -35.42 53.89 28.93
C ALA A 35 -36.24 52.83 28.15
N PRO A 36 -36.41 51.60 28.68
CA PRO A 36 -37.28 50.61 28.09
C PRO A 36 -38.74 50.97 28.39
N ALA A 37 -39.49 51.42 27.40
CA ALA A 37 -40.94 51.48 27.50
C ALA A 37 -41.50 50.06 27.44
N THR A 38 -42.07 49.58 28.54
CA THR A 38 -42.81 48.33 28.63
C THR A 38 -44.22 48.56 28.05
N PRO A 39 -44.64 47.86 26.98
CA PRO A 39 -46.05 47.79 26.61
C PRO A 39 -46.74 46.73 27.48
N ALA A 40 -47.87 47.11 28.05
CA ALA A 40 -48.81 46.28 28.81
C ALA A 40 -49.22 44.99 28.06
N PRO A 41 -49.66 43.93 28.78
CA PRO A 41 -49.93 42.62 28.20
C PRO A 41 -50.96 42.66 27.06
N ALA A 42 -50.64 41.92 25.99
CA ALA A 42 -51.50 41.72 24.84
C ALA A 42 -52.86 41.13 25.27
N LYS A 43 -53.94 41.82 24.90
CA LYS A 43 -55.30 41.31 24.96
C LYS A 43 -55.37 40.02 24.13
N ALA A 44 -55.76 38.91 24.74
CA ALA A 44 -55.89 37.62 24.07
C ALA A 44 -56.80 37.74 22.84
N ALA A 45 -56.24 37.49 21.65
CA ALA A 45 -57.03 37.33 20.44
C ALA A 45 -57.80 36.00 20.53
N ALA A 46 -59.10 36.08 20.27
CA ALA A 46 -59.99 34.92 20.18
C ALA A 46 -59.46 33.90 19.14
N PRO A 47 -59.72 32.59 19.31
CA PRO A 47 -59.20 31.57 18.43
C PRO A 47 -59.71 31.78 17.00
N VAL A 48 -58.79 31.92 16.06
CA VAL A 48 -59.10 31.96 14.63
C VAL A 48 -59.61 30.57 14.23
N VAL A 49 -60.90 30.48 13.95
CA VAL A 49 -61.51 29.28 13.34
C VAL A 49 -60.79 29.02 12.01
N ALA A 50 -60.13 27.86 11.90
CA ALA A 50 -59.46 27.45 10.68
C ALA A 50 -60.48 27.32 9.55
N LYS A 51 -60.31 28.09 8.47
CA LYS A 51 -61.11 27.94 7.25
C LYS A 51 -60.90 26.53 6.67
N PRO A 52 -61.95 25.87 6.14
CA PRO A 52 -61.81 24.57 5.48
C PRO A 52 -60.83 24.70 4.31
N VAL A 53 -59.82 23.85 4.27
CA VAL A 53 -58.89 23.77 3.14
C VAL A 53 -59.68 23.21 1.95
N ALA A 54 -59.87 24.01 0.91
CA ALA A 54 -60.53 23.58 -0.31
C ALA A 54 -59.79 22.35 -0.88
N GLN A 55 -60.52 21.26 -1.12
CA GLN A 55 -59.95 20.06 -1.71
C GLN A 55 -59.47 20.36 -3.13
N ASP A 56 -58.26 19.91 -3.44
CA ASP A 56 -57.64 20.12 -4.75
C ASP A 56 -58.52 19.55 -5.88
N PRO A 57 -58.82 20.31 -6.95
CA PRO A 57 -59.70 19.83 -8.00
C PRO A 57 -59.08 18.62 -8.73
N ALA A 58 -59.92 17.68 -9.18
CA ALA A 58 -59.47 16.37 -9.69
C ALA A 58 -58.39 16.43 -10.79
N TYR A 59 -58.34 17.52 -11.57
CA TYR A 59 -57.34 17.71 -12.63
C TYR A 59 -55.93 18.03 -12.11
N VAL A 60 -55.76 18.50 -10.86
CA VAL A 60 -54.45 18.75 -10.24
C VAL A 60 -53.99 17.63 -9.31
N VAL A 61 -54.87 16.71 -8.92
CA VAL A 61 -54.50 15.57 -8.06
C VAL A 61 -53.41 14.72 -8.71
N ALA A 62 -53.52 14.45 -10.02
CA ALA A 62 -52.52 13.73 -10.80
C ALA A 62 -51.21 14.51 -11.04
N ALA A 63 -51.20 15.83 -10.86
CA ALA A 63 -50.00 16.66 -10.94
C ALA A 63 -49.27 16.72 -9.59
N LYS A 64 -50.02 16.80 -8.49
CA LYS A 64 -49.50 16.90 -7.12
C LYS A 64 -49.05 15.55 -6.54
N SER A 65 -49.61 14.43 -7.01
CA SER A 65 -49.24 13.08 -6.57
C SER A 65 -48.03 12.49 -7.29
N ARG A 66 -47.48 13.17 -8.31
CA ARG A 66 -46.29 12.67 -9.04
C ARG A 66 -45.07 12.70 -8.13
N ARG A 67 -44.48 11.52 -7.94
CA ARG A 67 -43.17 11.38 -7.29
C ARG A 67 -42.13 12.15 -8.09
N LYS A 68 -41.52 13.16 -7.46
CA LYS A 68 -40.43 13.94 -8.03
C LYS A 68 -39.13 13.17 -7.83
N ILE A 69 -38.37 12.99 -8.90
CA ILE A 69 -37.00 12.49 -8.82
C ILE A 69 -36.17 13.58 -8.12
N PRO A 70 -35.44 13.26 -7.03
CA PRO A 70 -34.62 14.26 -6.36
C PRO A 70 -33.45 14.64 -7.28
N PHE A 71 -33.03 15.90 -7.25
CA PHE A 71 -32.05 16.42 -8.21
C PHE A 71 -30.71 15.65 -8.22
N TRP A 72 -30.31 15.06 -7.09
CA TRP A 72 -29.09 14.27 -6.95
C TRP A 72 -29.14 12.90 -7.65
N ALA A 73 -30.34 12.37 -7.91
CA ALA A 73 -30.50 11.03 -8.49
C ALA A 73 -30.00 10.98 -9.93
N MET A 74 -30.15 12.07 -10.69
CA MET A 74 -29.63 12.15 -12.06
C MET A 74 -28.09 12.17 -12.06
N THR A 75 -27.48 12.85 -11.11
CA THR A 75 -26.01 12.90 -10.96
C THR A 75 -25.46 11.54 -10.51
N ALA A 76 -26.12 10.86 -9.58
CA ALA A 76 -25.75 9.52 -9.15
C ALA A 76 -25.86 8.50 -10.30
N LEU A 77 -26.95 8.54 -11.06
CA LEU A 77 -27.17 7.68 -12.21
C LEU A 77 -26.13 7.92 -13.32
N ALA A 78 -25.76 9.18 -13.57
CA ALA A 78 -24.71 9.53 -14.53
C ALA A 78 -23.30 9.09 -14.08
N THR A 79 -23.07 8.94 -12.77
CA THR A 79 -21.76 8.55 -12.22
C THR A 79 -21.53 7.03 -12.27
N LEU A 80 -22.60 6.23 -12.23
CA LEU A 80 -22.52 4.76 -12.28
C LEU A 80 -21.74 4.19 -13.47
N PRO A 81 -21.90 4.65 -14.74
CA PRO A 81 -21.11 4.11 -15.84
C PRO A 81 -19.60 4.41 -15.71
N VAL A 82 -19.24 5.58 -15.17
CA VAL A 82 -17.83 5.94 -14.92
C VAL A 82 -17.24 5.09 -13.80
N TRP A 83 -17.98 4.93 -12.70
CA TRP A 83 -17.56 4.04 -11.61
C TRP A 83 -17.41 2.60 -12.09
N ALA A 84 -18.37 2.08 -12.87
CA ALA A 84 -18.32 0.73 -13.41
C ALA A 84 -17.11 0.54 -14.34
N MET A 85 -16.79 1.52 -15.18
CA MET A 85 -15.58 1.49 -16.01
C MET A 85 -14.31 1.44 -15.16
N LEU A 86 -14.18 2.29 -14.15
CA LEU A 86 -13.04 2.29 -13.24
C LEU A 86 -12.94 0.98 -12.45
N TYR A 87 -14.06 0.45 -11.99
CA TYR A 87 -14.15 -0.82 -11.29
C TYR A 87 -13.69 -1.97 -12.18
N LEU A 88 -14.15 -2.03 -13.43
CA LEU A 88 -13.71 -3.04 -14.39
C LEU A 88 -12.22 -2.92 -14.74
N ILE A 89 -11.68 -1.69 -14.81
CA ILE A 89 -10.23 -1.48 -14.99
C ILE A 89 -9.46 -1.97 -13.76
N ALA A 90 -9.94 -1.70 -12.55
CA ALA A 90 -9.31 -2.13 -11.31
C ALA A 90 -9.37 -3.65 -11.09
N LEU A 91 -10.41 -4.30 -11.60
CA LEU A 91 -10.54 -5.77 -11.60
C LEU A 91 -9.69 -6.46 -12.68
N LYS A 92 -9.15 -5.73 -13.67
CA LYS A 92 -8.22 -6.34 -14.61
C LYS A 92 -7.00 -6.79 -13.81
N PRO A 93 -6.68 -8.10 -13.81
CA PRO A 93 -5.48 -8.57 -13.13
C PRO A 93 -4.30 -7.83 -13.74
N ALA A 94 -3.60 -7.05 -12.92
CA ALA A 94 -2.31 -6.52 -13.30
C ALA A 94 -1.45 -7.74 -13.66
N GLU A 95 -0.93 -7.77 -14.88
CA GLU A 95 0.09 -8.73 -15.27
C GLU A 95 1.27 -8.51 -14.31
N LYS A 96 1.37 -9.36 -13.28
CA LYS A 96 2.55 -9.39 -12.46
C LYS A 96 3.64 -9.90 -13.38
N VAL A 97 4.55 -9.02 -13.78
CA VAL A 97 5.86 -9.42 -14.28
C VAL A 97 6.52 -10.14 -13.12
N VAL A 98 6.27 -11.44 -13.01
CA VAL A 98 6.96 -12.31 -12.07
C VAL A 98 8.39 -12.26 -12.52
N ALA A 99 9.24 -11.61 -11.74
CA ALA A 99 10.68 -11.68 -11.88
C ALA A 99 11.03 -13.16 -12.11
N GLY A 100 11.43 -13.50 -13.34
CA GLY A 100 11.66 -14.90 -13.71
C GLY A 100 12.72 -15.51 -12.78
N PRO A 101 12.79 -16.85 -12.63
CA PRO A 101 13.72 -17.51 -11.74
C PRO A 101 15.17 -17.03 -11.87
N LEU A 102 15.56 -16.60 -13.07
CA LEU A 102 16.88 -16.01 -13.32
C LEU A 102 17.07 -14.66 -12.62
N SER A 103 16.13 -13.73 -12.69
CA SER A 103 16.26 -12.40 -12.06
C SER A 103 16.28 -12.46 -10.53
N ILE A 104 15.45 -13.35 -9.94
CA ILE A 104 15.50 -13.63 -8.49
C ILE A 104 16.82 -14.33 -8.16
N GLY A 105 17.20 -15.32 -8.97
CA GLY A 105 18.45 -16.06 -8.82
C GLY A 105 19.69 -15.16 -8.84
N THR A 106 19.76 -14.18 -9.74
CA THR A 106 20.87 -13.20 -9.79
C THR A 106 20.97 -12.39 -8.50
N THR A 107 19.82 -11.99 -7.93
CA THR A 107 19.80 -11.24 -6.66
C THR A 107 20.31 -12.10 -5.51
N VAL A 108 19.83 -13.35 -5.41
CA VAL A 108 20.23 -14.30 -4.37
C VAL A 108 21.71 -14.71 -4.52
N TYR A 109 22.18 -14.86 -5.76
CA TYR A 109 23.55 -15.28 -6.06
C TYR A 109 24.61 -14.33 -5.50
N SER A 110 24.28 -13.07 -5.22
CA SER A 110 25.18 -12.13 -4.53
C SER A 110 25.74 -12.68 -3.21
N SER A 111 24.95 -13.47 -2.47
CA SER A 111 25.39 -14.15 -1.24
C SER A 111 26.33 -15.33 -1.50
N CYS A 112 26.22 -15.96 -2.67
CA CYS A 112 27.06 -17.08 -3.11
C CYS A 112 28.38 -16.62 -3.73
N ALA A 113 28.37 -15.43 -4.34
CA ALA A 113 29.48 -14.86 -5.12
C ALA A 113 30.77 -14.68 -4.30
N GLY A 114 30.66 -14.49 -2.98
CA GLY A 114 31.84 -14.36 -2.10
C GLY A 114 32.75 -15.60 -2.12
N CYS A 115 32.19 -16.79 -2.36
CA CYS A 115 32.96 -18.03 -2.49
C CYS A 115 33.11 -18.48 -3.95
N HIS A 116 32.04 -18.38 -4.73
CA HIS A 116 31.98 -18.91 -6.09
C HIS A 116 32.37 -17.90 -7.17
N GLY A 117 32.71 -16.66 -6.81
CA GLY A 117 33.01 -15.58 -7.74
C GLY A 117 31.75 -14.97 -8.36
N ALA A 118 31.86 -13.72 -8.82
CA ALA A 118 30.74 -12.92 -9.34
C ALA A 118 29.97 -13.60 -10.49
N GLU A 119 30.69 -14.32 -11.36
CA GLU A 119 30.11 -15.05 -12.49
C GLU A 119 30.14 -16.57 -12.30
N GLY A 120 30.49 -17.07 -11.11
CA GLY A 120 30.69 -18.51 -10.90
C GLY A 120 32.07 -19.02 -11.30
N ALA A 121 33.06 -18.13 -11.44
CA ALA A 121 34.43 -18.49 -11.81
C ALA A 121 35.16 -19.35 -10.76
N GLY A 122 34.60 -19.47 -9.54
CA GLY A 122 35.19 -20.18 -8.40
C GLY A 122 36.11 -19.29 -7.56
N GLY A 123 36.79 -19.91 -6.59
CA GLY A 123 37.68 -19.25 -5.64
C GLY A 123 37.77 -20.08 -4.36
N ALA A 124 37.16 -19.61 -3.28
CA ALA A 124 36.97 -20.43 -2.08
C ALA A 124 35.92 -21.53 -2.28
N GLY A 125 34.98 -21.33 -3.21
CA GLY A 125 34.02 -22.32 -3.67
C GLY A 125 34.43 -22.90 -5.03
N ARG A 126 33.86 -24.06 -5.36
CA ARG A 126 34.06 -24.69 -6.67
C ARG A 126 33.52 -23.82 -7.80
N VAL A 127 34.11 -23.99 -8.98
CA VAL A 127 33.68 -23.35 -10.22
C VAL A 127 32.24 -23.75 -10.58
N LEU A 128 31.42 -22.77 -10.98
CA LEU A 128 30.03 -22.97 -11.39
C LEU A 128 29.73 -22.60 -12.86
N TYR A 129 30.54 -21.75 -13.47
CA TYR A 129 30.37 -21.30 -14.86
C TYR A 129 30.85 -22.33 -15.90
N GLN A 130 30.68 -22.01 -17.19
CA GLN A 130 31.17 -22.80 -18.34
C GLN A 130 30.75 -24.29 -18.32
N GLY A 131 29.56 -24.58 -17.79
CA GLY A 131 29.02 -25.94 -17.76
C GLY A 131 29.57 -26.84 -16.65
N GLU A 132 30.44 -26.34 -15.77
CA GLU A 132 30.97 -27.12 -14.64
C GLU A 132 29.88 -27.56 -13.64
N VAL A 133 28.85 -26.72 -13.43
CA VAL A 133 27.65 -27.12 -12.69
C VAL A 133 26.97 -28.31 -13.34
N MET A 134 26.83 -28.32 -14.67
CA MET A 134 26.10 -29.37 -15.38
C MET A 134 26.85 -30.71 -15.37
N LYS A 135 28.19 -30.68 -15.38
CA LYS A 135 29.00 -31.88 -15.15
C LYS A 135 28.78 -32.45 -13.76
N THR A 136 28.59 -31.59 -12.76
CA THR A 136 28.39 -32.01 -11.37
C THR A 136 26.96 -32.41 -11.09
N PHE A 137 26.00 -31.68 -11.62
CA PHE A 137 24.57 -31.86 -11.38
C PHE A 137 23.83 -31.93 -12.73
N PRO A 138 23.89 -33.08 -13.42
CA PRO A 138 23.09 -33.32 -14.62
C PRO A 138 21.59 -33.22 -14.33
N ARG A 139 21.22 -33.51 -13.08
CA ARG A 139 19.87 -33.39 -12.53
C ARG A 139 19.79 -32.21 -11.58
N ILE A 140 18.78 -31.37 -11.77
CA ILE A 140 18.58 -30.18 -10.93
C ILE A 140 18.28 -30.54 -9.47
N GLU A 141 17.62 -31.67 -9.22
CA GLU A 141 17.30 -32.11 -7.86
C GLU A 141 18.54 -32.31 -7.00
N ASP A 142 19.63 -32.81 -7.60
CA ASP A 142 20.89 -33.05 -6.88
C ASP A 142 21.57 -31.74 -6.50
N MET A 143 21.50 -30.73 -7.38
CA MET A 143 21.99 -29.38 -7.09
C MET A 143 21.18 -28.76 -5.96
N LEU A 144 19.85 -28.80 -6.05
CA LEU A 144 18.96 -28.24 -5.03
C LEU A 144 19.15 -28.92 -3.68
N ASN A 145 19.27 -30.26 -3.66
CA ASN A 145 19.52 -30.99 -2.42
C ASN A 145 20.85 -30.63 -1.77
N PHE A 146 21.91 -30.46 -2.57
CA PHE A 146 23.22 -30.07 -2.05
C PHE A 146 23.22 -28.63 -1.52
N VAL A 147 22.63 -27.68 -2.26
CA VAL A 147 22.52 -26.28 -1.85
C VAL A 147 21.64 -26.13 -0.61
N TYR A 148 20.49 -26.83 -0.59
CA TYR A 148 19.54 -26.76 0.52
C TYR A 148 20.13 -27.31 1.82
N ASN A 149 20.86 -28.42 1.77
CA ASN A 149 21.38 -29.10 2.97
C ASN A 149 22.80 -28.68 3.36
N GLY A 150 23.58 -28.18 2.41
CA GLY A 150 25.00 -27.93 2.58
C GLY A 150 25.83 -29.21 2.75
N SER A 151 27.15 -29.05 2.66
CA SER A 151 28.09 -30.18 2.70
C SER A 151 28.13 -30.90 4.06
N GLN A 152 27.93 -30.19 5.17
CA GLN A 152 28.04 -30.77 6.52
C GLN A 152 26.93 -31.80 6.80
N LYS A 153 25.72 -31.59 6.28
CA LYS A 153 24.66 -32.58 6.41
C LYS A 153 24.95 -33.87 5.65
N TYR A 154 25.60 -33.77 4.49
CA TYR A 154 26.04 -34.95 3.75
C TYR A 154 27.09 -35.74 4.53
N VAL A 155 28.06 -35.05 5.13
CA VAL A 155 29.07 -35.67 6.01
C VAL A 155 28.40 -36.36 7.20
N ALA A 156 27.50 -35.67 7.90
CA ALA A 156 26.79 -36.22 9.06
C ALA A 156 25.91 -37.43 8.71
N ALA A 157 25.35 -37.45 7.50
CA ALA A 157 24.56 -38.58 7.00
C ALA A 157 25.41 -39.73 6.42
N GLY A 158 26.75 -39.62 6.44
CA GLY A 158 27.66 -40.62 5.86
C GLY A 158 27.59 -40.69 4.33
N ILE A 159 27.03 -39.67 3.68
CA ILE A 159 26.92 -39.61 2.22
C ILE A 159 28.28 -39.20 1.65
N LYS A 160 28.89 -40.11 0.90
CA LYS A 160 30.27 -39.96 0.40
C LYS A 160 30.40 -39.09 -0.84
N GLN A 161 29.32 -38.85 -1.57
CA GLN A 161 29.37 -38.12 -2.85
C GLN A 161 28.08 -37.34 -3.08
N TYR A 162 28.16 -36.27 -3.88
CA TYR A 162 27.02 -35.48 -4.31
C TYR A 162 27.08 -35.22 -5.82
N GLY A 163 25.91 -35.08 -6.45
CA GLY A 163 25.82 -34.92 -7.89
C GLY A 163 26.12 -36.22 -8.65
N ASP A 164 26.72 -36.10 -9.82
CA ASP A 164 27.03 -37.22 -10.72
C ASP A 164 28.21 -38.07 -10.21
N PRO A 165 27.99 -39.36 -9.88
CA PRO A 165 29.05 -40.29 -9.54
C PRO A 165 30.04 -40.55 -10.69
N ASN A 166 29.59 -40.35 -11.93
CA ASN A 166 30.38 -40.58 -13.14
C ASN A 166 30.94 -39.29 -13.74
N ARG A 167 30.92 -38.18 -12.97
CA ARG A 167 31.43 -36.89 -13.40
C ARG A 167 32.85 -37.02 -13.96
N GLU A 168 33.10 -36.41 -15.12
CA GLU A 168 34.44 -36.30 -15.68
C GLU A 168 35.38 -35.55 -14.73
N GLY A 169 36.52 -36.15 -14.39
CA GLY A 169 37.41 -35.66 -13.33
C GLY A 169 37.04 -36.13 -11.91
N GLY A 170 36.08 -37.04 -11.79
CA GLY A 170 35.68 -37.71 -10.54
C GLY A 170 34.47 -37.09 -9.86
N ALA A 171 33.73 -37.95 -9.16
CA ALA A 171 32.61 -37.55 -8.31
C ALA A 171 33.06 -36.55 -7.24
N HIS A 172 32.23 -35.55 -6.98
CA HIS A 172 32.51 -34.65 -5.88
C HIS A 172 32.11 -35.24 -4.54
N VAL A 173 32.97 -35.03 -3.55
CA VAL A 173 32.83 -35.52 -2.18
C VAL A 173 32.66 -34.31 -1.26
N PRO A 174 31.81 -34.37 -0.23
CA PRO A 174 31.68 -33.29 0.73
C PRO A 174 33.03 -32.89 1.33
N LEU A 175 33.29 -31.59 1.46
CA LEU A 175 34.53 -31.00 1.99
C LEU A 175 35.82 -31.28 1.18
N SER A 176 35.75 -31.96 0.04
CA SER A 176 36.97 -32.39 -0.68
C SER A 176 37.66 -31.29 -1.50
N TYR A 177 37.08 -30.09 -1.59
CA TYR A 177 37.69 -29.02 -2.38
C TYR A 177 38.85 -28.36 -1.63
N ASN A 178 38.57 -27.88 -0.42
CA ASN A 178 39.52 -27.15 0.41
C ASN A 178 39.23 -27.32 1.92
N GLY A 179 38.46 -28.35 2.29
CA GLY A 179 38.05 -28.59 3.67
C GLY A 179 36.95 -27.66 4.20
N ASN A 180 36.67 -26.55 3.52
CA ASN A 180 35.64 -25.61 3.97
C ASN A 180 34.23 -26.14 3.65
N PRO A 181 33.26 -25.95 4.57
CA PRO A 181 31.89 -26.35 4.33
C PRO A 181 31.19 -25.42 3.34
N MET A 182 30.51 -26.02 2.36
CA MET A 182 29.42 -25.35 1.66
C MET A 182 28.25 -25.18 2.65
N PRO A 183 27.83 -23.93 2.96
CA PRO A 183 26.83 -23.64 3.97
C PRO A 183 25.42 -24.01 3.50
N MET A 184 24.61 -24.53 4.42
CA MET A 184 23.20 -24.88 4.19
C MET A 184 22.39 -23.63 3.82
N GLN A 185 21.59 -23.69 2.75
CA GLN A 185 20.69 -22.60 2.32
C GLN A 185 19.20 -22.94 2.49
N GLY A 186 18.85 -23.98 3.24
CA GLY A 186 17.45 -24.33 3.49
C GLY A 186 16.73 -23.30 4.37
N GLU A 187 15.41 -23.48 4.55
CA GLU A 187 14.50 -22.52 5.23
C GLU A 187 15.00 -22.02 6.60
N LYS A 188 15.77 -22.85 7.33
CA LYS A 188 16.32 -22.52 8.64
C LYS A 188 17.62 -21.69 8.60
N ALA A 189 18.16 -21.44 7.42
CA ALA A 189 19.46 -20.81 7.20
C ALA A 189 19.42 -19.65 6.18
N GLY A 190 18.22 -19.21 5.78
CA GLY A 190 18.04 -17.98 4.99
C GLY A 190 17.79 -18.16 3.49
N GLY A 191 17.34 -19.35 3.05
CA GLY A 191 16.79 -19.54 1.70
C GLY A 191 15.31 -19.86 1.67
#